data_AF-B0DVN3-F1
#
_entry.id   AF-B0DVN3-F1
#
_cell.length_a   1.000
_cell.length_b   1.000
_cell.length_c   1.000
_cell.angle_alpha   90.00
_cell.angle_beta   90.00
_cell.angle_gamma   90.00
#
_symmetry.space_group_name_H-M   'P 1'
#
loop_
_entity.id
_entity.type
_entity.pdbx_description
1 polymer ?
#
loop_
_entity_poly.entity_id
_entity_poly.type
_entity_poly.pdbx_seq_one_letter_code
_entity_poly.pdbx_strand_id
1 'polypeptide(L)'
;MSPVDKQAKRAQTTHTHSFVLKPPWSSFFLVHEDARPISIATVTSYKTIFTLSHRHPSPNPRNPGWPLHNLLAYLRTLYPTQTPSTRVFCWSDPGLPTCEWKSRFGVVQMTGGGRPSTLNWEKVLHGLGSRVADLAPMMHPTRLATQAAA
;
A
#
# COMPACT_ATOMS: atom_id res chain seq x y z
N MET A 1 -13.21 24.82 -8.41
CA MET A 1 -11.85 24.31 -8.69
C MET A 1 -11.55 24.56 -10.16
N SER A 2 -10.53 25.37 -10.48
CA SER A 2 -10.28 25.88 -11.83
C SER A 2 -9.85 24.73 -12.78
N PRO A 3 -10.16 24.80 -14.10
CA PRO A 3 -9.70 23.81 -15.08
C PRO A 3 -8.17 23.62 -15.08
N VAL A 4 -7.42 24.69 -14.78
CA VAL A 4 -5.95 24.70 -14.71
C VAL A 4 -5.45 23.86 -13.53
N ASP A 5 -6.13 23.91 -12.37
CA ASP A 5 -5.76 23.13 -11.18
C ASP A 5 -5.95 21.63 -11.40
N LYS A 6 -6.96 21.24 -12.19
CA LYS A 6 -7.23 19.85 -12.55
C LYS A 6 -6.13 19.30 -13.47
N GLN A 7 -5.67 20.08 -14.44
CA GLN A 7 -4.58 19.68 -15.34
C GLN A 7 -3.25 19.58 -14.60
N ALA A 8 -2.95 20.52 -13.70
CA ALA A 8 -1.75 20.47 -12.86
C ALA A 8 -1.73 19.22 -11.97
N LYS A 9 -2.84 18.92 -11.26
CA LYS A 9 -2.95 17.68 -10.47
C LYS A 9 -2.80 16.42 -11.30
N ARG A 10 -3.35 16.40 -12.53
CA ARG A 10 -3.26 15.23 -13.43
C ARG A 10 -1.83 15.00 -13.95
N ALA A 11 -1.11 16.07 -14.31
CA ALA A 11 0.30 16.00 -14.68
C ALA A 11 1.18 15.56 -13.49
N GLN A 12 0.82 16.01 -12.28
CA GLN A 12 1.49 15.66 -11.02
C GLN A 12 1.41 14.14 -10.76
N THR A 13 0.24 13.53 -10.93
CA THR A 13 0.04 12.09 -10.76
C THR A 13 0.76 11.25 -11.84
N THR A 14 0.86 11.74 -13.07
CA THR A 14 1.60 11.08 -14.16
C THR A 14 3.10 11.03 -13.90
N HIS A 15 3.69 12.09 -13.32
CA HIS A 15 5.10 12.08 -12.93
C HIS A 15 5.37 11.06 -11.81
N THR A 16 4.51 11.01 -10.79
CA THR A 16 4.56 9.98 -9.73
C THR A 16 4.42 8.57 -10.30
N HIS A 17 3.53 8.36 -11.27
CA HIS A 17 3.35 7.06 -11.96
C HIS A 17 4.66 6.56 -12.58
N SER A 18 5.37 7.45 -13.30
CA SER A 18 6.63 7.10 -13.96
C SER A 18 7.78 6.73 -13.01
N PHE A 19 7.72 7.20 -11.75
CA PHE A 19 8.71 6.86 -10.72
C PHE A 19 8.33 5.58 -9.97
N VAL A 20 7.06 5.38 -9.60
CA VAL A 20 6.58 4.20 -8.87
C VAL A 20 6.80 2.89 -9.67
N LEU A 21 6.87 2.99 -10.99
CA LEU A 21 7.15 1.86 -11.88
C LEU A 21 8.64 1.60 -12.12
N LYS A 22 9.54 2.53 -11.74
CA LYS A 22 10.98 2.35 -11.90
C LYS A 22 11.59 1.60 -10.71
N PRO A 23 12.43 0.57 -10.94
CA PRO A 23 13.15 -0.11 -9.88
C PRO A 23 14.12 0.86 -9.16
N PRO A 24 14.40 0.66 -7.85
CA PRO A 24 13.94 -0.44 -7.00
C PRO A 24 12.50 -0.22 -6.51
N TRP A 25 11.66 -1.26 -6.62
CA TRP A 25 10.24 -1.20 -6.25
C TRP A 25 10.07 -1.15 -4.72
N SER A 26 10.26 0.01 -4.11
CA SER A 26 9.91 0.18 -2.71
C SER A 26 8.39 0.14 -2.55
N SER A 27 7.89 -0.76 -1.71
CA SER A 27 6.45 -0.81 -1.40
C SER A 27 5.99 0.41 -0.60
N PHE A 28 6.91 1.12 0.06
CA PHE A 28 6.64 2.32 0.84
C PHE A 28 7.58 3.45 0.43
N PHE A 29 7.05 4.65 0.24
CA PHE A 29 7.83 5.80 -0.20
C PHE A 29 7.19 7.10 0.29
N LEU A 30 7.95 8.18 0.25
CA LEU A 30 7.50 9.51 0.66
C LEU A 30 7.36 10.39 -0.57
N VAL A 31 6.26 11.16 -0.65
CA VAL A 31 6.02 12.12 -1.72
C VAL A 31 6.06 13.53 -1.12
N HIS A 32 6.90 14.40 -1.68
CA HIS A 32 6.95 15.81 -1.33
C HIS A 32 6.05 16.61 -2.27
N GLU A 33 4.84 16.94 -1.82
CA GLU A 33 3.82 17.58 -2.66
C GLU A 33 4.20 19.03 -3.07
N ASP A 34 4.88 19.76 -2.18
CA ASP A 34 5.20 21.18 -2.37
C ASP A 34 6.50 21.43 -3.16
N ALA A 35 7.24 20.37 -3.50
CA ALA A 35 8.44 20.50 -4.31
C ALA A 35 8.06 20.52 -5.80
N ARG A 36 8.62 21.48 -6.53
CA ARG A 36 8.59 21.48 -8.00
C ARG A 36 10.03 21.34 -8.51
N PRO A 37 10.41 20.20 -9.14
CA PRO A 37 9.60 19.00 -9.44
C PRO A 37 9.27 18.16 -8.19
N ILE A 38 8.27 17.29 -8.30
CA ILE A 38 7.86 16.37 -7.21
C ILE A 38 9.07 15.52 -6.82
N SER A 39 9.44 15.57 -5.56
CA SER A 39 10.50 14.74 -5.01
C SER A 39 9.90 13.50 -4.35
N ILE A 40 10.49 12.34 -4.63
CA ILE A 40 10.17 11.09 -3.95
C ILE A 40 11.38 10.67 -3.14
N ALA A 41 11.14 10.30 -1.88
CA ALA A 41 12.18 9.91 -0.94
C ALA A 41 11.85 8.56 -0.29
N THR A 42 12.87 7.93 0.31
CA THR A 42 12.70 6.73 1.12
C THR A 42 12.05 7.07 2.46
N VAL A 43 11.41 6.08 3.08
CA VAL A 43 10.75 6.23 4.40
C VAL A 43 11.73 6.69 5.49
N THR A 44 13.02 6.37 5.35
CA THR A 44 14.08 6.80 6.30
C THR A 44 14.27 8.31 6.35
N SER A 45 13.93 9.03 5.28
CA SER A 45 14.09 10.47 5.17
C SER A 45 12.83 11.23 5.63
N TYR A 46 12.02 10.61 6.49
CA TYR A 46 10.73 11.16 6.92
C TYR A 46 10.86 12.51 7.60
N LYS A 47 9.98 13.42 7.19
CA LYS A 47 9.74 14.76 7.75
C LYS A 47 8.26 15.08 7.63
N THR A 48 7.76 16.02 8.42
CA THR A 48 6.35 16.42 8.51
C THR A 48 5.72 16.88 7.19
N ILE A 49 6.55 17.32 6.24
CA ILE A 49 6.16 17.84 4.92
C ILE A 49 5.87 16.73 3.89
N PHE A 50 6.11 15.46 4.23
CA PHE A 50 5.94 14.35 3.29
C PHE A 50 4.58 13.64 3.44
N THR A 51 3.98 13.31 2.30
CA THR A 51 2.85 12.39 2.22
C THR A 51 3.35 10.95 2.13
N LEU A 52 2.94 10.14 3.10
CA LEU A 52 3.32 8.74 3.21
C LEU A 52 2.60 7.91 2.16
N SER A 53 3.34 7.27 1.27
CA SER A 53 2.78 6.53 0.16
C SER A 53 3.08 5.04 0.24
N HIS A 54 2.10 4.20 -0.11
CA HIS A 54 2.24 2.74 -0.11
C HIS A 54 1.55 2.10 -1.32
N ARG A 55 2.19 1.09 -1.93
CA ARG A 55 1.54 0.23 -2.93
C ARG A 55 0.55 -0.70 -2.26
N HIS A 56 -0.72 -0.45 -2.48
CA HIS A 56 -1.83 -1.07 -1.76
C HIS A 56 -2.27 -2.41 -2.38
N PRO A 57 -2.24 -3.53 -1.62
CA PRO A 57 -2.61 -4.85 -2.16
C PRO A 57 -4.12 -5.16 -2.12
N SER A 58 -4.92 -4.43 -1.34
CA SER A 58 -6.34 -4.75 -1.17
C SER A 58 -7.20 -4.16 -2.31
N PRO A 59 -8.21 -4.89 -2.81
CA PRO A 59 -9.13 -4.35 -3.80
C PRO A 59 -10.25 -3.49 -3.17
N ASN A 60 -10.34 -3.40 -1.84
CA ASN A 60 -11.42 -2.69 -1.17
C ASN A 60 -11.25 -1.15 -1.28
N PRO A 61 -12.23 -0.42 -1.85
CA PRO A 61 -12.14 1.03 -2.06
C PRO A 61 -12.26 1.85 -0.77
N ARG A 62 -12.84 1.30 0.31
CA ARG A 62 -13.07 2.04 1.56
C ARG A 62 -11.97 1.86 2.60
N ASN A 63 -11.30 0.72 2.59
CA ASN A 63 -10.31 0.38 3.62
C ASN A 63 -8.88 0.33 3.04
N PRO A 64 -7.88 0.93 3.70
CA PRO A 64 -6.49 0.71 3.35
C PRO A 64 -6.05 -0.71 3.73
N GLY A 65 -4.88 -1.08 3.25
CA GLY A 65 -4.36 -2.43 3.34
C GLY A 65 -3.62 -2.61 4.66
N TRP A 66 -3.55 -3.86 5.11
CA TRP A 66 -2.90 -4.21 6.36
C TRP A 66 -1.47 -3.65 6.54
N PRO A 67 -0.60 -3.62 5.51
CA PRO A 67 0.78 -3.15 5.70
C PRO A 67 0.90 -1.70 6.16
N LEU A 68 -0.11 -0.85 5.90
CA LEU A 68 -0.13 0.53 6.35
C LEU A 68 -0.08 0.63 7.88
N HIS A 69 -0.73 -0.30 8.59
CA HIS A 69 -0.78 -0.29 10.06
C HIS A 69 0.62 -0.39 10.68
N ASN A 70 1.45 -1.30 10.18
CA ASN A 70 2.82 -1.50 10.67
C ASN A 70 3.71 -0.27 10.41
N LEU A 71 3.56 0.33 9.23
CA LEU A 71 4.31 1.53 8.86
C LEU A 71 3.93 2.73 9.73
N LEU A 72 2.64 2.92 9.95
CA LEU A 72 2.10 3.96 10.82
C LEU A 72 2.60 3.79 12.26
N ALA A 73 2.59 2.56 12.79
CA ALA A 73 3.17 2.26 14.10
C ALA A 73 4.68 2.59 14.14
N TYR A 74 5.44 2.19 13.12
CA TYR A 74 6.87 2.49 13.01
C TYR A 74 7.15 4.01 13.03
N LEU A 75 6.44 4.80 12.20
CA LEU A 75 6.60 6.25 12.18
C LEU A 75 6.22 6.90 13.50
N ARG A 76 5.17 6.40 14.16
CA ARG A 76 4.74 6.87 15.48
C ARG A 76 5.81 6.62 16.54
N THR A 77 6.50 5.48 16.49
CA THR A 77 7.59 5.16 17.42
C THR A 77 8.82 6.03 17.21
N LEU A 78 9.18 6.34 15.97
CA LEU A 78 10.38 7.13 15.67
C LEU A 78 10.16 8.65 15.78
N TYR A 79 8.99 9.13 15.37
CA TYR A 79 8.69 10.56 15.27
C TYR A 79 7.38 10.91 15.98
N PRO A 80 7.24 10.65 17.29
CA PRO A 80 5.98 10.86 18.00
C PRO A 80 5.51 12.32 17.95
N THR A 81 6.42 13.29 18.03
CA THR A 81 6.05 14.72 17.96
C THR A 81 5.63 15.17 16.57
N GLN A 82 6.06 14.48 15.51
CA GLN A 82 5.80 14.85 14.11
C GLN A 82 4.65 14.05 13.48
N THR A 83 4.12 13.05 14.18
CA THR A 83 3.06 12.15 13.69
C THR A 83 1.74 12.21 14.48
N PRO A 84 1.25 13.38 14.96
CA PRO A 84 -0.12 13.44 15.48
C PRO A 84 -1.16 13.27 14.36
N SER A 85 -0.81 13.73 13.16
CA SER A 85 -1.62 13.67 11.94
C SER A 85 -0.69 13.33 10.77
N THR A 86 -0.95 12.22 10.08
CA THR A 86 -0.12 11.78 8.95
C THR A 86 -0.97 11.69 7.69
N ARG A 87 -0.53 12.36 6.62
CA ARG A 87 -1.12 12.24 5.27
C ARG A 87 -0.67 10.92 4.66
N VAL A 88 -1.62 10.16 4.15
CA VAL A 88 -1.39 8.85 3.55
C VAL A 88 -1.96 8.82 2.15
N PHE A 89 -1.15 8.33 1.21
CA PHE A 89 -1.51 8.09 -0.17
C PHE A 89 -1.38 6.60 -0.51
N CYS A 90 -2.51 5.93 -0.70
CA CYS A 90 -2.57 4.53 -1.08
C CYS A 90 -2.55 4.41 -2.61
N TRP A 91 -1.42 4.01 -3.17
CA TRP A 91 -1.26 3.79 -4.59
C TRP A 91 -1.79 2.42 -4.99
N SER A 92 -2.81 2.38 -5.85
CA SER A 92 -3.43 1.13 -6.31
C SER A 92 -3.51 1.01 -7.84
N ASP A 93 -2.98 1.99 -8.58
CA ASP A 93 -3.11 2.03 -10.04
C ASP A 93 -1.91 1.34 -10.72
N PRO A 94 -2.13 0.26 -11.49
CA PRO A 94 -1.04 -0.42 -12.20
C PRO A 94 -0.57 0.37 -13.43
N GLY A 95 -1.40 1.29 -13.92
CA GLY A 95 -1.22 2.03 -15.16
C GLY A 95 -1.80 3.44 -15.03
N LEU A 96 -1.61 4.26 -16.06
CA LEU A 96 -2.35 5.52 -16.15
C LEU A 96 -3.84 5.17 -16.29
N PRO A 97 -4.74 5.80 -15.51
CA PRO A 97 -6.15 5.47 -15.59
C PRO A 97 -6.74 5.91 -16.92
N THR A 98 -7.51 5.02 -17.53
CA THR A 98 -8.28 5.33 -18.73
C THR A 98 -9.49 6.22 -18.41
N CYS A 99 -10.11 6.01 -17.24
CA CYS A 99 -11.30 6.75 -16.80
C CYS A 99 -11.10 7.41 -15.44
N GLU A 100 -10.82 6.63 -14.39
CA GLU A 100 -10.71 7.12 -13.01
C GLU A 100 -9.53 6.49 -12.26
N TRP A 101 -8.93 7.26 -11.35
CA TRP A 101 -7.85 6.78 -10.46
C TRP A 101 -8.44 5.92 -9.33
N LYS A 102 -7.84 4.75 -9.07
CA LYS A 102 -8.17 3.90 -7.92
C LYS A 102 -7.34 4.24 -6.67
N SER A 103 -6.27 5.01 -6.85
CA SER A 103 -5.43 5.49 -5.76
C SER A 103 -6.19 6.45 -4.86
N ARG A 104 -5.88 6.39 -3.56
CA ARG A 104 -6.65 7.07 -2.51
C ARG A 104 -5.75 7.93 -1.66
N PHE A 105 -6.29 9.04 -1.19
CA PHE A 105 -5.63 9.92 -0.23
C PHE A 105 -6.47 10.03 1.03
N GLY A 106 -5.83 10.04 2.19
CA GLY A 106 -6.47 10.21 3.48
C GLY A 106 -5.53 10.80 4.51
N VAL A 107 -6.09 11.30 5.61
CA VAL A 107 -5.32 11.79 6.74
C VAL A 107 -5.66 10.93 7.95
N VAL A 108 -4.64 10.34 8.57
CA VAL A 108 -4.79 9.49 9.75
C VAL A 108 -4.40 10.31 10.97
N GLN A 109 -5.32 10.44 11.91
CA GLN A 109 -5.05 11.02 13.22
C GLN A 109 -4.63 9.91 14.17
N MET A 110 -3.49 10.08 14.84
CA MET A 110 -2.98 9.12 15.80
C MET A 110 -3.23 9.63 17.21
N THR A 111 -4.17 8.99 17.90
CA THR A 111 -4.47 9.28 19.30
C THR A 111 -3.84 8.22 20.20
N GLY A 112 -3.16 8.66 21.26
CA GLY A 112 -2.55 7.77 22.25
C GLY A 112 -1.11 7.32 21.94
N GLY A 113 -0.56 6.56 22.89
CA GLY A 113 0.76 5.93 22.83
C GLY A 113 0.71 4.60 23.58
N GLY A 114 1.41 3.59 23.07
CA GLY A 114 1.41 2.25 23.65
C GLY A 114 1.80 1.18 22.64
N ARG A 115 2.00 -0.05 23.13
CA ARG A 115 2.29 -1.20 22.28
C ARG A 115 1.04 -1.56 21.48
N PRO A 116 1.10 -1.61 20.13
CA PRO A 116 -0.05 -1.99 19.32
C PRO A 116 -0.45 -3.43 19.59
N SER A 117 -1.76 -3.70 19.69
CA SER A 117 -2.28 -5.06 19.73
C SER A 117 -2.04 -5.73 18.38
N THR A 118 -1.32 -6.84 18.36
CA THR A 118 -1.09 -7.64 17.14
C THR A 118 -2.25 -8.62 16.92
N LEU A 119 -3.00 -8.47 15.84
CA LEU A 119 -4.07 -9.38 15.41
C LEU A 119 -3.94 -9.62 13.90
N ASN A 120 -3.24 -10.68 13.50
CA ASN A 120 -2.91 -10.95 12.08
C ASN A 120 -3.30 -12.36 11.61
N TRP A 121 -4.24 -13.03 12.28
CA TRP A 121 -4.70 -14.33 11.80
C TRP A 121 -5.48 -14.15 10.49
N GLU A 122 -5.00 -14.76 9.42
CA GLU A 122 -5.75 -14.83 8.17
C GLU A 122 -7.05 -15.60 8.41
N LYS A 123 -8.17 -15.05 7.94
CA LYS A 123 -9.46 -15.73 8.03
C LYS A 123 -9.54 -16.82 6.97
N VAL A 124 -9.87 -18.03 7.41
CA VAL A 124 -10.38 -19.13 6.60
C VAL A 124 -11.91 -18.96 6.46
N LEU A 125 -12.54 -19.72 5.57
CA LEU A 125 -13.99 -19.68 5.32
C LEU A 125 -14.83 -19.78 6.61
N HIS A 126 -14.34 -20.50 7.63
CA HIS A 126 -15.01 -20.72 8.91
C HIS A 126 -14.39 -19.95 10.09
N GLY A 127 -13.66 -18.86 9.84
CA GLY A 127 -13.07 -18.02 10.88
C GLY A 127 -11.56 -18.12 10.96
N LEU A 128 -10.97 -17.98 12.15
CA LEU A 128 -9.52 -18.05 12.33
C LEU A 128 -9.08 -19.52 12.43
N GLY A 129 -8.20 -19.97 11.53
CA GLY A 129 -7.75 -21.35 11.51
C GLY A 129 -6.57 -21.59 10.57
N SER A 130 -5.98 -22.77 10.64
CA SER A 130 -4.93 -23.19 9.69
C SER A 130 -5.53 -23.54 8.33
N ARG A 131 -4.75 -23.33 7.27
CA ARG A 131 -5.08 -23.83 5.93
C ARG A 131 -4.37 -25.17 5.72
N VAL A 132 -5.12 -26.19 5.32
CA VAL A 132 -4.58 -27.51 4.92
C VAL A 132 -4.95 -27.72 3.46
N ALA A 133 -3.98 -28.15 2.65
CA ALA A 133 -4.17 -28.45 1.23
C ALA A 133 -3.57 -29.81 0.89
N ASP A 134 -4.35 -30.69 0.25
CA ASP A 134 -3.83 -31.91 -0.35
C ASP A 134 -3.30 -31.60 -1.76
N LEU A 135 -1.99 -31.68 -1.90
CA LEU A 135 -1.30 -31.45 -3.17
C LEU A 135 -0.91 -32.77 -3.85
N ALA A 136 -1.20 -33.93 -3.27
CA ALA A 136 -0.87 -35.23 -3.84
C ALA A 136 -1.46 -35.48 -5.24
N PRO A 137 -2.69 -35.05 -5.58
CA PRO A 137 -3.20 -35.17 -6.94
C PRO A 137 -2.36 -34.43 -7.99
N MET A 138 -1.60 -33.40 -7.59
CA MET A 138 -0.78 -32.58 -8.50
C MET A 138 0.73 -32.86 -8.39
N MET A 139 1.18 -33.51 -7.32
CA MET A 139 2.61 -33.70 -7.04
C MET A 139 3.01 -35.15 -6.84
N HIS A 140 2.07 -36.10 -6.73
CA HIS A 140 2.38 -37.50 -6.52
C HIS A 140 2.54 -38.24 -7.86
N PRO A 141 3.74 -38.74 -8.23
CA PRO A 141 4.00 -39.30 -9.55
C PRO A 141 3.07 -40.46 -9.93
N THR A 142 2.78 -41.36 -8.99
CA THR A 142 1.84 -42.47 -9.23
C THR A 142 0.43 -41.99 -9.54
N ARG A 143 -0.08 -40.98 -8.81
CA ARG A 143 -1.43 -40.44 -9.04
C ARG A 143 -1.50 -39.68 -10.36
N LEU A 144 -0.44 -38.94 -10.70
CA LEU A 144 -0.30 -38.27 -11.99
C LEU A 144 -0.28 -39.27 -13.14
N ALA A 145 0.48 -40.37 -13.01
CA ALA A 145 0.52 -41.44 -14.01
C ALA A 145 -0.86 -42.08 -14.20
N THR A 146 -1.59 -42.34 -13.10
CA THR A 146 -2.96 -42.84 -13.18
C THR A 146 -3.92 -41.85 -13.85
N GLN A 147 -3.81 -40.55 -13.56
CA GLN A 147 -4.64 -39.51 -14.19
C GLN A 147 -4.33 -39.31 -15.69
N ALA A 148 -3.06 -39.46 -16.10
CA ALA A 148 -2.66 -39.32 -17.50
C ALA A 148 -3.06 -40.52 -18.36
N ALA A 149 -3.34 -41.66 -17.74
CA ALA A 149 -3.75 -42.88 -18.42
C ALA A 149 -5.28 -43.04 -18.52
N ALA A 150 -6.06 -42.09 -17.99
CA ALA A 150 -7.52 -42.01 -18.08
C ALA A 150 -7.95 -41.03 -19.18
#